data_AF-A0A2P6QRV5-F1
#
_entry.id   AF-A0A2P6QRV5-F1
#
_cell.length_a   1.000
_cell.length_b   1.000
_cell.length_c   1.000
_cell.angle_alpha   90.00
_cell.angle_beta   90.00
_cell.angle_gamma   90.00
#
_symmetry.space_group_name_H-M   'P 1'
#
loop_
_entity.id
_entity.type
_entity.pdbx_description
1 polymer ?
#
loop_
_entity_poly.entity_id
_entity_poly.type
_entity_poly.pdbx_seq_one_letter_code
_entity_poly.pdbx_strand_id
1 'polypeptide(L)'
;MATTRNLKQIDDALKWPGRMDRVFHLQRPTQAEREKILHIAAKETMDNELIDFVDWRKVAEKTALLRHIELKLVPVSLEAVPLGASFSIQMSL
;
A
#
# COMPACT_ATOMS: atom_id res chain seq x y z
N MET A 1 -14.17 -12.02 -12.75
CA MET A 1 -14.00 -11.58 -11.35
C MET A 1 -14.44 -10.14 -11.26
N ALA A 2 -15.14 -9.75 -10.20
CA ALA A 2 -15.60 -8.38 -9.97
C ALA A 2 -15.04 -7.85 -8.65
N THR A 3 -14.78 -6.54 -8.58
CA THR A 3 -14.20 -5.88 -7.40
C THR A 3 -15.11 -4.74 -6.97
N THR A 4 -15.45 -4.66 -5.69
CA THR A 4 -16.18 -3.53 -5.11
C THR A 4 -15.50 -3.03 -3.85
N ARG A 5 -15.62 -1.73 -3.56
CA ARG A 5 -15.24 -1.15 -2.27
C ARG A 5 -16.34 -1.26 -1.21
N ASN A 6 -17.59 -1.47 -1.63
CA ASN A 6 -18.73 -1.53 -0.73
C ASN A 6 -19.63 -2.70 -1.08
N LEU A 7 -19.69 -3.68 -0.19
CA LEU A 7 -20.53 -4.87 -0.35
C LEU A 7 -22.03 -4.55 -0.30
N LYS A 8 -22.42 -3.48 0.41
CA LYS A 8 -23.83 -3.08 0.54
C LYS A 8 -24.41 -2.49 -0.74
N GLN A 9 -23.57 -2.03 -1.66
CA GLN A 9 -23.99 -1.48 -2.95
C GLN A 9 -24.21 -2.56 -4.02
N ILE A 10 -23.94 -3.84 -3.70
CA ILE A 10 -24.21 -4.95 -4.61
C ILE A 10 -25.70 -5.28 -4.57
N ASP A 11 -26.30 -5.35 -5.75
CA ASP A 11 -27.67 -5.81 -5.97
C ASP A 11 -27.88 -7.23 -5.40
N ASP A 12 -29.00 -7.43 -4.70
CA ASP A 12 -29.35 -8.72 -4.10
C ASP A 12 -29.55 -9.83 -5.14
N ALA A 13 -29.93 -9.49 -6.38
CA ALA A 13 -30.04 -10.43 -7.48
C ALA A 13 -28.68 -11.06 -7.87
N LEU A 14 -27.56 -10.39 -7.56
CA LEU A 14 -26.20 -10.92 -7.80
C LEU A 14 -25.71 -11.84 -6.68
N LYS A 15 -26.30 -11.75 -5.48
CA LYS A 15 -25.97 -12.58 -4.31
C LYS A 15 -26.62 -13.96 -4.36
N TRP A 16 -27.57 -14.16 -5.27
CA TRP A 16 -28.24 -15.43 -5.41
C TRP A 16 -27.27 -16.54 -5.87
N PRO A 17 -27.46 -17.77 -5.35
CA PRO A 17 -26.64 -18.92 -5.73
C PRO A 17 -26.69 -19.15 -7.24
N GLY A 18 -25.53 -19.33 -7.87
CA GLY A 18 -25.39 -19.45 -9.33
C GLY A 18 -24.93 -18.18 -10.06
N ARG A 19 -24.70 -17.06 -9.35
CA ARG A 19 -24.04 -15.85 -9.90
C ARG A 19 -22.73 -15.54 -9.18
N MET A 20 -22.80 -14.97 -7.98
CA MET A 20 -21.62 -14.73 -7.14
C MET A 20 -21.61 -15.70 -5.96
N ASP A 21 -21.06 -16.89 -6.18
CA ASP A 21 -21.03 -17.95 -5.16
C ASP A 21 -20.00 -17.70 -4.04
N ARG A 22 -18.99 -16.85 -4.27
CA ARG A 22 -17.90 -16.58 -3.32
C ARG A 22 -17.58 -15.10 -3.24
N VAL A 23 -17.51 -14.59 -2.02
CA VAL A 23 -17.09 -13.23 -1.70
C VAL A 23 -15.77 -13.29 -0.94
N PHE A 24 -14.75 -12.59 -1.45
CA PHE A 24 -13.45 -12.48 -0.80
C PHE A 24 -13.29 -11.09 -0.19
N HIS A 25 -13.06 -11.05 1.13
CA HIS A 25 -12.79 -9.81 1.84
C HIS A 25 -11.28 -9.57 1.89
N LEU A 26 -10.82 -8.56 1.15
CA LEU A 26 -9.43 -8.12 1.20
C LEU A 26 -9.16 -7.41 2.53
N GLN A 27 -8.27 -7.99 3.34
CA GLN A 27 -7.81 -7.38 4.58
C GLN A 27 -6.78 -6.28 4.30
N ARG A 28 -6.63 -5.36 5.25
CA ARG A 28 -5.50 -4.42 5.20
C ARG A 28 -4.20 -5.18 5.48
N PRO A 29 -3.11 -4.88 4.77
CA PRO A 29 -1.84 -5.54 4.99
C PRO A 29 -1.31 -5.23 6.40
N THR A 30 -0.76 -6.26 7.03
CA THR A 30 -0.02 -6.17 8.29
C THR A 30 1.29 -5.38 8.12
N GLN A 31 1.95 -5.01 9.21
CA GLN A 31 3.21 -4.26 9.15
C GLN A 31 4.31 -5.02 8.38
N ALA A 32 4.45 -6.32 8.61
CA ALA A 32 5.43 -7.15 7.92
C ALA A 32 5.12 -7.28 6.41
N GLU A 33 3.84 -7.33 6.05
CA GLU A 33 3.44 -7.32 4.64
C GLU A 33 3.70 -5.96 3.99
N ARG A 34 3.42 -4.85 4.70
CA ARG A 34 3.74 -3.50 4.22
C ARG A 34 5.23 -3.33 3.95
N GLU A 35 6.08 -3.83 4.83
CA GLU A 35 7.54 -3.82 4.63
C GLU A 35 7.93 -4.56 3.35
N LYS A 36 7.40 -5.77 3.14
CA LYS A 36 7.65 -6.53 1.90
C LYS A 36 7.16 -5.78 0.66
N ILE A 37 5.97 -5.16 0.73
CA ILE A 37 5.40 -4.39 -0.39
C ILE A 37 6.29 -3.19 -0.72
N LEU A 38 6.75 -2.46 0.31
CA LEU A 38 7.66 -1.33 0.14
C LEU A 38 8.98 -1.79 -0.46
N HIS A 39 9.52 -2.92 -0.02
CA HIS A 39 10.77 -3.47 -0.55
C HIS A 39 10.65 -3.93 -2.02
N ILE A 40 9.51 -4.50 -2.41
CA ILE A 40 9.24 -4.86 -3.82
C ILE A 40 9.07 -3.59 -4.66
N ALA A 41 8.30 -2.62 -4.18
CA ALA A 41 8.10 -1.35 -4.88
C ALA A 41 9.43 -0.61 -5.07
N ALA A 42 10.26 -0.55 -4.02
CA ALA A 42 11.59 0.06 -4.08
C ALA A 42 12.49 -0.62 -5.10
N LYS A 43 12.45 -1.95 -5.20
CA LYS A 43 13.20 -2.70 -6.21
C LYS A 43 12.73 -2.41 -7.65
N GLU A 44 11.45 -2.08 -7.84
CA GLU A 44 10.90 -1.72 -9.15
C GLU A 44 11.20 -0.27 -9.54
N THR A 45 11.31 0.64 -8.57
CA THR A 45 11.40 2.09 -8.83
C THR A 45 12.78 2.70 -8.58
N MET A 46 13.58 2.16 -7.66
CA MET A 46 14.88 2.72 -7.24
C MET A 46 16.03 1.75 -7.52
N ASP A 47 17.25 2.30 -7.62
CA ASP A 47 18.47 1.51 -7.67
C ASP A 47 18.68 0.72 -6.38
N ASN A 48 19.14 -0.53 -6.53
CA ASN A 48 19.25 -1.50 -5.45
C ASN A 48 20.21 -1.05 -4.32
N GLU A 49 21.11 -0.11 -4.61
CA GLU A 49 22.05 0.48 -3.65
C GLU A 49 21.38 1.43 -2.64
N LEU A 50 20.31 2.13 -3.04
CA LEU A 50 19.55 3.03 -2.15
C LEU A 50 18.65 2.26 -1.18
N ILE A 51 18.28 1.03 -1.53
CA ILE A 51 17.37 0.18 -0.74
C ILE A 51 18.02 -0.22 0.59
N ASP A 52 19.33 -0.45 0.60
CA ASP A 52 20.08 -0.86 1.80
C ASP A 52 20.32 0.27 2.80
N PHE A 53 20.20 1.54 2.37
CA PHE A 53 20.32 2.71 3.25
C PHE A 53 19.01 3.10 3.95
N VAL A 54 17.88 2.54 3.54
CA VAL A 54 16.56 2.92 4.06
C VAL A 54 16.09 1.94 5.14
N ASP A 55 15.81 2.48 6.34
CA ASP A 55 15.15 1.75 7.42
C ASP A 55 13.66 1.47 7.09
N TRP A 56 13.38 0.43 6.28
CA TRP A 56 12.02 0.07 5.85
C TRP A 56 11.05 -0.18 6.99
N ARG A 57 11.55 -0.66 8.14
CA ARG A 57 10.75 -0.88 9.34
C ARG A 57 10.16 0.43 9.90
N LYS A 58 10.97 1.50 9.96
CA LYS A 58 10.52 2.84 10.40
C LYS A 58 9.58 3.46 9.38
N VAL A 59 9.83 3.25 8.09
CA VAL A 59 8.94 3.72 7.00
C VAL A 59 7.57 3.03 7.10
N ALA A 60 7.54 1.72 7.32
CA ALA A 60 6.31 0.94 7.47
C ALA A 60 5.47 1.36 8.70
N GLU A 61 6.12 1.79 9.78
CA GLU A 61 5.44 2.34 10.96
C GLU A 61 4.79 3.69 10.68
N LYS A 62 5.53 4.61 10.04
CA LYS A 62 5.01 5.95 9.70
C LYS A 62 3.91 5.91 8.64
N THR A 63 3.96 4.93 7.75
CA THR A 63 3.01 4.76 6.64
C THR A 63 1.80 3.87 6.99
N ALA A 64 1.57 3.59 8.28
CA ALA A 64 0.50 2.69 8.74
C ALA A 64 -0.92 3.13 8.34
N LEU A 65 -1.13 4.42 8.08
CA LEU A 65 -2.43 4.98 7.67
C LEU A 65 -2.65 4.94 6.14
N LEU A 66 -1.61 4.72 5.35
CA LEU A 66 -1.68 4.75 3.90
C LEU A 66 -2.33 3.49 3.32
N ARG A 67 -3.02 3.66 2.19
CA ARG A 67 -3.56 2.54 1.43
C ARG A 67 -2.47 1.86 0.62
N HIS A 68 -2.73 0.62 0.21
CA HIS A 68 -1.79 -0.19 -0.57
C HIS A 68 -1.25 0.52 -1.83
N ILE A 69 -2.08 1.29 -2.53
CA ILE A 69 -1.66 2.07 -3.71
C ILE A 69 -0.69 3.20 -3.34
N GLU A 70 -0.88 3.82 -2.18
CA GLU A 70 -0.05 4.94 -1.71
C GLU A 70 1.33 4.43 -1.25
N LEU A 71 1.43 3.19 -0.76
CA LEU A 71 2.72 2.57 -0.42
C LEU A 71 3.66 2.48 -1.64
N LYS A 72 3.13 2.31 -2.86
CA LYS A 72 3.95 2.28 -4.07
C LYS A 72 4.55 3.64 -4.45
N LEU A 73 3.95 4.74 -3.98
CA LEU A 73 4.42 6.09 -4.25
C LEU A 73 5.52 6.54 -3.28
N VAL A 74 5.70 5.82 -2.16
CA VAL A 74 6.69 6.16 -1.13
C VAL A 74 8.12 6.12 -1.67
N PRO A 75 8.58 5.05 -2.37
CA PRO A 75 9.93 5.01 -2.92
C PRO A 75 10.19 6.10 -3.98
N VAL A 76 9.23 6.36 -4.87
CA VAL A 76 9.31 7.44 -5.86
C VAL A 76 9.45 8.81 -5.17
N SER A 77 8.71 9.02 -4.09
CA SER A 77 8.81 10.27 -3.32
C SER A 77 10.15 10.41 -2.59
N LEU A 78 10.77 9.29 -2.19
CA LEU A 78 12.10 9.27 -1.58
C LEU A 78 13.20 9.63 -2.59
N GLU A 79 13.06 9.24 -3.85
CA GLU A 79 14.01 9.58 -4.91
C GLU A 79 13.95 11.07 -5.27
N ALA A 80 12.74 11.62 -5.29
CA ALA A 80 12.50 13.03 -5.60
C ALA A 80 12.96 13.98 -4.48
N VAL A 81 13.21 13.47 -3.27
CA VAL A 81 13.75 14.27 -2.17
C VAL A 81 15.28 14.21 -2.20
N PRO A 82 15.98 15.33 -2.46
CA PRO A 82 17.44 15.34 -2.37
C PRO A 82 17.85 14.98 -0.94
N LEU A 83 18.77 14.02 -0.82
CA LEU A 83 19.41 13.53 0.40
C LEU A 83 19.80 14.74 1.31
N GLY A 84 18.93 15.12 2.23
CA GLY A 84 19.14 16.30 3.06
C GLY A 84 17.87 16.97 3.61
N ALA A 85 16.71 16.79 2.98
CA ALA A 85 15.47 17.32 3.53
C ALA A 85 14.85 16.32 4.52
N SER A 86 14.82 16.70 5.80
CA SER A 86 14.07 15.99 6.84
C SER A 86 12.62 15.82 6.37
N PHE A 87 12.21 14.59 6.12
CA PHE A 87 10.85 14.20 5.77
C PHE A 87 9.96 14.33 7.02
N SER A 88 9.78 15.57 7.47
CA SER A 88 8.68 15.98 8.34
C SER A 88 7.44 15.93 7.49
N ILE A 89 6.83 14.75 7.44
CA ILE A 89 5.51 14.52 6.88
C ILE A 89 4.56 15.52 7.55
N GLN A 90 4.25 16.61 6.86
CA GLN A 90 3.03 17.38 7.12
C GLN A 90 1.87 16.48 6.71
N MET A 91 1.44 15.62 7.63
CA MET A 91 0.10 15.04 7.63
C MET A 91 -0.62 15.63 8.84
N SER A 92 -0.93 16.91 8.74
CA SER A 92 -1.98 17.55 9.53
C SER A 92 -3.11 17.92 8.57
N LEU A 93 -4.30 17.47 8.95
CA LEU A 93 -5.64 17.63 8.33
C LEU A 93 -5.99 16.66 7.20
#